data_AF-A0A895ANJ1-F1
#
_entry.id   AF-A0A895ANJ1-F1
#
_cell.length_a   1.000
_cell.length_b   1.000
_cell.length_c   1.000
_cell.angle_alpha   90.00
_cell.angle_beta   90.00
_cell.angle_gamma   90.00
#
_symmetry.space_group_name_H-M   'P 1'
#
loop_
_entity.id
_entity.type
_entity.pdbx_description
1 polymer ?
#
loop_
_entity_poly.entity_id
_entity_poly.type
_entity_poly.pdbx_seq_one_letter_code
_entity_poly.pdbx_strand_id
1 'polypeptide(L)'
;MGLDDLEAFLRKKGAAELLTEIGTGTATFNALVDAVAVSNSTVSARLSEGVDREVFTVRHSPTEHGTEKQYQLTILGRRIYDWAEKTEFERKVRELRRVRHERATAFEQLLGRINRDMEIRKMVADVDPLEGKDVELPDGASLVQKEPSEEALREAKFERLEDSLEPITDDGSEENSG
;
A
#
# COMPACT_ATOMS: atom_id res chain seq x y z
N MET A 1 -32.36 -21.08 7.46
CA MET A 1 -31.41 -20.44 6.53
C MET A 1 -31.07 -21.44 5.42
N GLY A 2 -31.04 -21.01 4.16
CA GLY A 2 -30.62 -21.86 3.04
C GLY A 2 -29.09 -22.02 2.98
N LEU A 3 -28.61 -23.07 2.33
CA LEU A 3 -27.18 -23.29 2.12
C LEU A 3 -26.59 -22.19 1.21
N ASP A 4 -27.36 -21.77 0.20
CA ASP A 4 -27.04 -20.69 -0.73
C ASP A 4 -26.87 -19.34 -0.03
N ASP A 5 -27.70 -19.08 0.99
CA ASP A 5 -27.59 -17.87 1.79
C ASP A 5 -26.24 -17.83 2.50
N LEU A 6 -25.85 -18.93 3.15
CA LEU A 6 -24.61 -19.00 3.92
C LEU A 6 -23.39 -18.89 3.02
N GLU A 7 -23.43 -19.56 1.87
CA GLU A 7 -22.38 -19.44 0.85
C GLU A 7 -22.24 -17.99 0.37
N ALA A 8 -23.36 -17.34 0.02
CA ALA A 8 -23.37 -15.96 -0.43
C ALA A 8 -22.77 -15.01 0.63
N PHE A 9 -23.00 -15.28 1.92
CA PHE A 9 -22.35 -14.54 3.01
C PHE A 9 -20.85 -14.76 3.07
N LEU A 10 -20.40 -16.02 3.10
CA LEU A 10 -18.97 -16.36 3.24
C LEU A 10 -18.13 -15.86 2.06
N ARG A 11 -18.71 -15.77 0.87
CA ARG A 11 -18.05 -15.18 -0.32
C ARG A 11 -17.82 -13.68 -0.21
N LYS A 12 -18.51 -12.97 0.69
CA LYS A 12 -18.33 -11.53 0.83
C LYS A 12 -16.96 -11.23 1.41
N LYS A 13 -16.33 -10.17 0.88
CA LYS A 13 -15.03 -9.68 1.36
C LYS A 13 -15.06 -9.50 2.88
N GLY A 14 -14.07 -10.09 3.56
CA GLY A 14 -13.90 -10.04 5.00
C GLY A 14 -14.72 -11.08 5.80
N ALA A 15 -15.76 -11.69 5.25
CA ALA A 15 -16.61 -12.62 6.01
C ALA A 15 -15.85 -13.87 6.47
N ALA A 16 -15.14 -14.53 5.55
CA ALA A 16 -14.35 -15.70 5.88
C ALA A 16 -13.14 -15.37 6.77
N GLU A 17 -12.53 -14.18 6.62
CA GLU A 17 -11.44 -13.72 7.49
C GLU A 17 -11.93 -13.48 8.93
N LEU A 18 -13.14 -12.92 9.11
CA LEU A 18 -13.78 -12.76 10.42
C LEU A 18 -14.12 -14.11 11.05
N LEU A 19 -14.65 -15.06 10.27
CA LEU A 19 -14.93 -16.41 10.75
C LEU A 19 -13.67 -17.07 11.32
N THR A 20 -12.55 -17.00 10.58
CA THR A 20 -11.27 -17.55 11.04
C THR A 20 -10.74 -16.84 12.27
N GLU A 21 -10.93 -15.52 12.37
CA GLU A 21 -10.45 -14.76 13.53
C GLU A 21 -11.22 -15.13 14.80
N ILE A 22 -12.54 -15.11 14.72
CA ILE A 22 -13.41 -15.45 15.84
C ILE A 22 -13.26 -16.95 16.19
N GLY A 23 -12.94 -17.82 15.22
CA GLY A 23 -12.74 -19.24 15.50
C GLY A 23 -11.58 -19.57 16.43
N THR A 24 -10.63 -18.65 16.62
CA THR A 24 -9.54 -18.80 17.60
C THR A 24 -10.01 -18.58 19.05
N GLY A 25 -11.20 -18.01 19.26
CA GLY A 25 -11.76 -17.78 20.60
C GLY A 25 -12.83 -16.68 20.65
N THR A 26 -12.68 -15.75 21.58
CA THR A 26 -13.49 -14.53 21.66
C THR A 26 -12.74 -13.37 21.04
N ALA A 27 -13.40 -12.57 20.20
CA ALA A 27 -12.80 -11.38 19.60
C ALA A 27 -13.63 -10.13 19.86
N THR A 28 -12.96 -9.00 20.12
CA THR A 28 -13.60 -7.68 20.22
C THR A 28 -13.70 -7.02 18.86
N PHE A 29 -14.56 -5.99 18.71
CA PHE A 29 -14.68 -5.27 17.44
C PHE A 29 -13.34 -4.71 16.96
N ASN A 30 -12.54 -4.12 17.86
CA ASN A 30 -11.26 -3.51 17.50
C ASN A 30 -10.27 -4.57 16.99
N ALA A 31 -10.16 -5.71 17.68
CA ALA A 31 -9.31 -6.81 17.22
C ALA A 31 -9.73 -7.30 15.81
N LEU A 32 -11.03 -7.35 15.54
CA LEU A 32 -11.56 -7.78 14.24
C LEU A 32 -11.30 -6.76 13.12
N VAL A 33 -11.34 -5.46 13.43
CA VAL A 33 -10.97 -4.39 12.49
C VAL A 33 -9.51 -4.50 12.09
N ASP A 34 -8.62 -4.73 13.04
CA ASP A 34 -7.19 -4.84 12.76
C ASP A 34 -6.85 -6.14 12.00
N ALA A 35 -7.64 -7.18 12.22
CA ALA A 35 -7.42 -8.49 11.63
C ALA A 35 -7.88 -8.60 10.16
N VAL A 36 -8.78 -7.73 9.68
CA VAL A 36 -9.43 -7.91 8.37
C VAL A 36 -9.17 -6.70 7.47
N ALA A 37 -8.78 -6.94 6.21
CA ALA A 37 -8.45 -5.85 5.28
C ALA A 37 -9.70 -5.24 4.60
N VAL A 38 -10.63 -4.76 5.41
CA VAL A 38 -11.85 -4.05 4.99
C VAL A 38 -12.10 -2.85 5.91
N SER A 39 -12.95 -1.93 5.48
CA SER A 39 -13.29 -0.77 6.33
C SER A 39 -14.02 -1.19 7.61
N ASN A 40 -13.96 -0.37 8.65
CA ASN A 40 -14.69 -0.57 9.92
C ASN A 40 -16.20 -0.73 9.67
N SER A 41 -16.76 0.04 8.75
CA SER A 41 -18.16 -0.07 8.33
C SER A 41 -18.47 -1.42 7.69
N THR A 42 -17.53 -1.97 6.92
CA THR A 42 -17.66 -3.30 6.33
C THR A 42 -17.57 -4.38 7.40
N VAL A 43 -16.63 -4.27 8.35
CA VAL A 43 -16.54 -5.20 9.49
C VAL A 43 -17.85 -5.21 10.28
N SER A 44 -18.37 -4.03 10.62
CA SER A 44 -19.65 -3.89 11.32
C SER A 44 -20.80 -4.54 10.54
N ALA A 45 -20.92 -4.26 9.23
CA ALA A 45 -21.95 -4.86 8.39
C ALA A 45 -21.84 -6.39 8.33
N ARG A 46 -20.62 -6.94 8.25
CA ARG A 46 -20.39 -8.40 8.22
C ARG A 46 -20.67 -9.07 9.56
N LEU A 47 -20.37 -8.40 10.66
CA LEU A 47 -20.68 -8.92 12.00
C LEU A 47 -22.18 -8.94 12.24
N SER A 48 -22.90 -7.86 11.91
CA SER A 48 -24.36 -7.83 11.99
C SER A 48 -24.96 -8.92 11.10
N GLU A 49 -24.55 -9.00 9.84
CA GLU A 49 -25.04 -10.02 8.91
C GLU A 49 -24.71 -11.45 9.38
N GLY A 50 -23.53 -11.68 9.97
CA GLY A 50 -23.15 -12.98 10.51
C GLY A 50 -23.93 -13.35 11.78
N VAL A 51 -24.38 -12.37 12.57
CA VAL A 51 -25.30 -12.59 13.70
C VAL A 51 -26.69 -12.95 13.19
N ASP A 52 -27.23 -12.21 12.21
CA ASP A 52 -28.53 -12.48 11.59
C ASP A 52 -28.59 -13.88 10.95
N ARG A 53 -27.43 -14.38 10.51
CA ARG A 53 -27.26 -15.69 9.88
C ARG A 53 -26.86 -16.79 10.86
N GLU A 54 -26.88 -16.52 12.16
CA GLU A 54 -26.53 -17.48 13.21
C GLU A 54 -25.12 -18.09 13.04
N VAL A 55 -24.18 -17.34 12.46
CA VAL A 55 -22.76 -17.72 12.37
C VAL A 55 -22.02 -17.21 13.60
N PHE A 56 -22.39 -16.02 14.07
CA PHE A 56 -21.79 -15.35 15.22
C PHE A 56 -22.84 -15.12 16.31
N THR A 57 -22.37 -15.02 17.54
CA THR A 57 -23.13 -14.46 18.66
C THR A 57 -22.37 -13.25 19.19
N VAL A 58 -23.11 -12.27 19.73
CA VAL A 58 -22.53 -11.12 20.41
C VAL A 58 -22.88 -11.18 21.88
N ARG A 59 -21.89 -10.94 22.73
CA ARG A 59 -22.04 -10.72 24.17
C ARG A 59 -21.56 -9.34 24.53
N HIS A 60 -22.19 -8.75 25.54
CA HIS A 60 -21.78 -7.47 26.09
C HIS A 60 -21.06 -7.73 27.41
N SER A 61 -19.77 -7.39 27.44
CA SER A 61 -18.93 -7.53 28.62
C SER A 61 -18.70 -6.15 29.26
N PRO A 62 -18.90 -5.99 30.57
CA PRO A 62 -18.59 -4.74 31.25
C PRO A 62 -17.10 -4.44 31.21
N THR A 63 -16.73 -3.18 31.02
CA THR A 63 -15.35 -2.67 31.08
C THR A 63 -15.31 -1.42 31.97
N GLU A 64 -14.10 -0.97 32.37
CA GLU A 64 -13.93 0.22 33.21
C GLU A 64 -14.54 1.50 32.62
N HIS A 65 -14.70 1.55 31.29
CA HIS A 65 -15.23 2.70 30.56
C HIS A 65 -16.56 2.43 29.86
N GLY A 66 -17.24 1.32 30.18
CA GLY A 66 -18.58 1.03 29.64
C GLY A 66 -18.84 -0.44 29.37
N THR A 67 -19.30 -0.75 28.15
CA THR A 67 -19.53 -2.12 27.69
C THR A 67 -18.85 -2.35 26.36
N GLU A 68 -18.21 -3.50 26.21
CA GLU A 68 -17.56 -3.91 24.97
C GLU A 68 -18.29 -5.11 24.35
N LYS A 69 -18.41 -5.09 23.03
CA LYS A 69 -18.97 -6.21 22.27
C LYS A 69 -17.90 -7.28 22.06
N GLN A 70 -18.20 -8.49 22.50
CA GLN A 70 -17.40 -9.69 22.25
C GLN A 70 -18.16 -10.63 21.33
N TYR A 71 -17.49 -11.06 20.26
CA TYR A 71 -18.03 -11.95 19.26
C TYR A 71 -17.50 -13.37 19.47
N GLN A 72 -18.39 -14.35 19.32
CA GLN A 72 -18.09 -15.77 19.44
C GLN A 72 -18.77 -16.54 18.29
N LEU A 73 -18.18 -17.65 17.87
CA LEU A 73 -18.85 -18.54 16.91
C LEU A 73 -20.03 -19.25 17.57
N THR A 74 -21.13 -19.40 16.81
CA THR A 74 -22.19 -20.35 17.15
C THR A 74 -21.73 -21.80 16.90
N ILE A 75 -22.59 -22.78 17.17
CA ILE A 75 -22.36 -24.18 16.77
C ILE A 75 -22.16 -24.29 15.25
N LEU A 76 -22.97 -23.56 14.47
CA LEU A 76 -22.84 -23.52 13.01
C LEU A 76 -21.50 -22.89 12.61
N GLY A 77 -21.18 -21.71 13.13
CA GLY A 77 -19.92 -21.03 12.87
C GLY A 77 -18.71 -21.91 13.20
N ARG A 78 -18.75 -22.60 14.35
CA ARG A 78 -17.70 -23.52 14.79
C ARG A 78 -17.48 -24.66 13.80
N ARG A 79 -18.56 -25.28 13.30
CA ARG A 79 -18.48 -26.35 12.31
C ARG A 79 -17.84 -25.88 11.00
N ILE A 80 -18.15 -24.66 10.56
CA ILE A 80 -17.52 -24.06 9.37
C ILE A 80 -16.04 -23.79 9.63
N TYR A 81 -15.70 -23.28 10.81
CA TYR A 81 -14.32 -23.05 11.22
C TYR A 81 -13.50 -24.35 11.27
N ASP A 82 -14.05 -25.43 11.81
CA ASP A 82 -13.35 -26.73 11.85
C ASP A 82 -13.08 -27.28 10.42
N TRP A 83 -13.92 -26.94 9.43
CA TRP A 83 -13.62 -27.23 8.01
C TRP A 83 -12.56 -26.30 7.43
N ALA A 84 -12.57 -25.02 7.81
CA ALA A 84 -11.52 -24.08 7.43
C ALA A 84 -10.14 -24.49 7.97
N GLU A 85 -10.08 -25.06 9.18
CA GLU A 85 -8.87 -25.61 9.77
C GLU A 85 -8.36 -26.83 8.96
N LYS A 86 -9.25 -27.78 8.64
CA LYS A 86 -8.92 -28.98 7.86
C LYS A 86 -8.44 -28.69 6.43
N THR A 87 -8.85 -27.56 5.86
CA THR A 87 -8.51 -27.17 4.48
C THR A 87 -7.31 -26.22 4.39
N GLU A 88 -6.61 -26.01 5.50
CA GLU A 88 -5.54 -25.00 5.65
C GLU A 88 -5.98 -23.56 5.30
N PHE A 89 -7.30 -23.30 5.24
CA PHE A 89 -7.81 -21.98 4.91
C PHE A 89 -7.37 -20.95 5.96
N GLU A 90 -7.43 -21.33 7.24
CA GLU A 90 -6.95 -20.51 8.35
C GLU A 90 -5.47 -20.12 8.19
N ARG A 91 -4.61 -21.08 7.81
CA ARG A 91 -3.19 -20.82 7.54
C ARG A 91 -3.00 -19.80 6.41
N LYS A 92 -3.75 -19.94 5.31
CA LYS A 92 -3.70 -18.99 4.19
C LYS A 92 -4.19 -17.59 4.57
N VAL A 93 -5.21 -17.48 5.43
CA VAL A 93 -5.67 -16.18 5.95
C VAL A 93 -4.57 -15.51 6.78
N ARG A 94 -3.89 -16.25 7.66
CA ARG A 94 -2.77 -15.72 8.45
C ARG A 94 -1.60 -15.25 7.57
N GLU A 95 -1.22 -16.05 6.58
CA GLU A 95 -0.15 -15.70 5.65
C GLU A 95 -0.49 -14.43 4.86
N LEU A 96 -1.73 -14.33 4.37
CA LEU A 96 -2.21 -13.15 3.66
C LEU A 96 -2.13 -11.89 4.53
N ARG A 97 -2.44 -11.99 5.82
CA ARG A 97 -2.27 -10.87 6.76
C ARG A 97 -0.80 -10.49 6.94
N ARG A 98 0.09 -11.47 7.06
CA ARG A 98 1.53 -11.21 7.18
C ARG A 98 2.05 -10.41 5.97
N VAL A 99 1.73 -10.88 4.77
CA VAL A 99 2.11 -10.21 3.51
C VAL A 99 1.51 -8.80 3.42
N ARG A 100 0.26 -8.61 3.85
CA ARG A 100 -0.36 -7.27 3.88
C ARG A 100 0.36 -6.33 4.84
N HIS A 101 0.75 -6.81 6.02
CA HIS A 101 1.48 -6.00 7.00
C HIS A 101 2.87 -5.63 6.47
N GLU A 102 3.62 -6.60 5.93
CA GLU A 102 4.91 -6.38 5.29
C GLU A 102 4.81 -5.31 4.18
N ARG A 103 3.78 -5.39 3.33
CA ARG A 103 3.51 -4.40 2.29
C ARG A 103 3.24 -3.01 2.87
N ALA A 104 2.45 -2.90 3.93
CA ALA A 104 2.14 -1.62 4.57
C ALA A 104 3.41 -0.98 5.15
N THR A 105 4.25 -1.76 5.84
CA THR A 105 5.54 -1.29 6.35
C THR A 105 6.47 -0.83 5.23
N ALA A 106 6.58 -1.60 4.14
CA ALA A 106 7.40 -1.22 2.99
C ALA A 106 6.93 0.09 2.34
N PHE A 107 5.60 0.30 2.29
CA PHE A 107 5.02 1.53 1.75
C PHE A 107 5.33 2.74 2.62
N GLU A 108 5.22 2.62 3.95
CA GLU A 108 5.61 3.70 4.88
C GLU A 108 7.08 4.06 4.76
N GLN A 109 7.96 3.05 4.61
CA GLN A 109 9.39 3.30 4.38
C GLN A 109 9.64 4.03 3.05
N LEU A 110 8.90 3.70 1.99
CA LEU A 110 8.97 4.39 0.71
C LEU A 110 8.52 5.85 0.86
N LEU A 111 7.39 6.12 1.51
CA LEU A 111 6.91 7.48 1.78
C LEU A 111 7.94 8.29 2.58
N GLY A 112 8.55 7.68 3.60
CA GLY A 112 9.59 8.33 4.40
C GLY A 112 10.89 8.61 3.62
N ARG A 113 11.19 7.86 2.55
CA ARG A 113 12.30 8.18 1.62
C ARG A 113 11.91 9.34 0.71
N ILE A 114 10.72 9.28 0.10
CA ILE A 114 10.22 10.35 -0.78
C ILE A 114 10.16 11.68 -0.02
N ASN A 115 9.67 11.70 1.22
CA ASN A 115 9.59 12.93 2.00
C ASN A 115 10.97 13.53 2.30
N ARG A 116 11.97 12.70 2.63
CA ARG A 116 13.36 13.16 2.83
C ARG A 116 13.97 13.72 1.55
N ASP A 117 13.76 13.06 0.41
CA ASP A 117 14.25 13.57 -0.88
C ASP A 117 13.61 14.92 -1.24
N MET A 118 12.32 15.09 -0.94
CA MET A 118 11.64 16.39 -1.11
C MET A 118 12.19 17.47 -0.17
N GLU A 119 12.48 17.14 1.10
CA GLU A 119 13.09 18.07 2.05
C GLU A 119 14.48 18.52 1.59
N ILE A 120 15.32 17.60 1.11
CA ILE A 120 16.64 17.92 0.55
C ILE A 120 16.50 18.87 -0.64
N ARG A 121 15.58 18.59 -1.57
CA ARG A 121 15.35 19.47 -2.73
C ARG A 121 14.90 20.87 -2.32
N LYS A 122 14.07 20.99 -1.28
CA LYS A 122 13.68 22.30 -0.73
C LYS A 122 14.87 23.03 -0.11
N MET A 123 15.68 22.34 0.70
CA MET A 123 16.88 22.95 1.30
C MET A 123 17.90 23.40 0.25
N VAL A 124 18.05 22.69 -0.87
CA VAL A 124 18.91 23.11 -1.98
C VAL A 124 18.33 24.32 -2.72
N ALA A 125 17.01 24.45 -2.81
CA ALA A 125 16.36 25.61 -3.42
C ALA A 125 16.35 26.85 -2.51
N ASP A 126 16.38 26.67 -1.18
CA ASP A 126 16.44 27.76 -0.19
C ASP A 126 17.87 28.25 0.10
N VAL A 127 18.89 27.60 -0.48
CA VAL A 127 20.22 28.22 -0.62
C VAL A 127 20.10 29.19 -1.79
N ASP A 128 19.80 30.45 -1.46
CA ASP A 128 19.96 31.56 -2.41
C ASP A 128 21.28 31.36 -3.17
N PRO A 129 21.28 31.40 -4.50
CA PRO A 129 22.53 31.55 -5.22
C PRO A 129 23.25 32.72 -4.56
N LEU A 130 24.48 32.52 -4.09
CA LEU A 130 25.39 33.62 -3.84
C LEU A 130 25.74 34.26 -5.21
N GLU A 131 24.74 34.77 -5.91
CA GLU A 131 24.88 35.65 -7.04
C GLU A 131 25.03 37.06 -6.46
N GLY A 132 26.26 37.57 -6.51
CA GLY A 132 26.51 39.01 -6.32
C GLY A 132 26.95 39.47 -4.94
N LYS A 133 27.60 38.63 -4.13
CA LYS A 133 28.53 39.18 -3.13
C LYS A 133 29.93 39.19 -3.69
N ASP A 134 30.40 40.39 -4.07
CA ASP A 134 31.80 40.69 -4.31
C ASP A 134 32.57 40.42 -3.01
N VAL A 135 33.03 39.18 -2.85
CA VAL A 135 34.01 38.83 -1.83
C VAL A 135 35.35 39.24 -2.41
N GLU A 136 35.94 40.34 -1.91
CA GLU A 136 37.34 40.67 -2.19
C GLU A 136 38.22 39.50 -1.70
N LEU A 137 38.61 38.62 -2.63
CA LEU A 137 39.54 37.55 -2.36
C LEU A 137 40.96 38.13 -2.23
N PRO A 138 41.71 37.79 -1.17
CA PRO A 138 43.11 38.19 -1.08
C PRO A 138 43.95 37.48 -2.15
N ASP A 139 44.95 38.19 -2.68
CA ASP A 139 45.85 37.74 -3.74
C ASP A 139 46.49 36.38 -3.39
N GLY A 140 46.08 35.33 -4.10
CA GLY A 140 46.62 33.98 -3.97
C GLY A 140 45.60 32.83 -3.90
N ALA A 141 44.29 33.10 -3.93
CA ALA A 141 43.29 32.04 -3.95
C ALA A 141 43.14 31.40 -5.35
N SER A 142 43.45 30.11 -5.45
CA SER A 142 43.23 29.31 -6.67
C SER A 142 41.73 29.11 -6.90
N LEU A 143 41.21 29.66 -8.01
CA LEU A 143 39.85 29.42 -8.48
C LEU A 143 39.72 27.96 -8.95
N VAL A 144 39.10 27.13 -8.13
CA VAL A 144 38.58 25.84 -8.59
C VAL A 144 37.46 26.15 -9.59
N GLN A 145 37.68 25.80 -10.86
CA GLN A 145 36.67 25.99 -11.89
C GLN A 145 35.41 25.22 -11.50
N LYS A 146 34.28 25.93 -11.47
CA LYS A 146 32.95 25.38 -11.22
C LYS A 146 32.72 24.22 -12.21
N GLU A 147 32.43 23.03 -11.70
CA GLU A 147 31.91 21.96 -12.56
C GLU A 147 30.63 22.46 -13.26
N PRO A 148 30.45 22.15 -14.55
CA PRO A 148 29.27 22.58 -15.30
C PRO A 148 28.00 22.04 -14.63
N SER A 149 26.97 22.88 -14.57
CA SER A 149 25.68 22.51 -13.96
C SER A 149 25.10 21.27 -14.66
N GLU A 150 24.32 20.48 -13.92
CA GLU A 150 23.68 19.26 -14.42
C GLU A 150 22.80 19.55 -15.67
N GLU A 151 22.32 20.78 -15.80
CA GLU A 151 21.54 21.28 -16.93
C GLU A 151 22.43 21.48 -18.18
N ALA A 152 23.61 22.09 -18.04
CA ALA A 152 24.59 22.21 -19.11
C ALA A 152 25.13 20.84 -19.57
N LEU A 153 25.26 19.88 -18.64
CA LEU A 153 25.62 18.50 -18.97
C LEU A 153 24.51 17.75 -19.73
N ARG A 154 23.23 18.06 -19.46
CA ARG A 154 22.10 17.49 -20.21
C ARG A 154 22.01 18.08 -21.61
N GLU A 155 22.17 19.39 -21.74
CA GLU A 155 22.13 20.09 -23.02
C GLU A 155 23.27 19.61 -23.94
N ALA A 156 24.51 19.52 -23.43
CA ALA A 156 25.64 18.98 -24.18
C ALA A 156 25.49 17.49 -24.56
N LYS A 157 24.74 16.71 -23.77
CA LYS A 157 24.43 15.32 -24.09
C LYS A 157 23.34 15.19 -25.16
N PHE A 158 22.41 16.16 -25.20
CA PHE A 158 21.34 16.23 -26.20
C PHE A 158 21.88 16.69 -27.56
N GLU A 159 22.74 17.71 -27.56
CA GLU A 159 23.39 18.26 -28.75
C GLU A 159 24.27 17.21 -29.46
N ARG A 160 25.04 16.40 -28.69
CA ARG A 160 25.79 15.27 -29.23
C ARG A 160 24.94 14.16 -29.85
N LEU A 161 23.67 14.05 -29.44
CA LEU A 161 22.75 13.04 -29.93
C LEU A 161 22.09 13.50 -31.24
N GLU A 162 21.84 14.79 -31.38
CA GLU A 162 21.37 15.40 -32.62
C GLU A 162 22.44 15.37 -33.73
N ASP A 163 23.71 15.62 -33.37
CA ASP A 163 24.84 15.50 -34.31
C ASP A 163 25.10 14.06 -34.79
N SER A 164 24.59 13.05 -34.08
CA SER A 164 24.74 11.64 -34.46
C SER A 164 23.57 11.08 -35.27
N LEU A 165 22.58 11.90 -35.62
CA LEU A 165 21.46 11.48 -36.46
C LEU A 165 21.84 11.68 -37.93
N GLU A 166 22.11 10.59 -38.63
CA GLU A 166 22.18 10.62 -40.10
C GLU A 166 20.79 10.98 -40.65
N PRO A 167 20.69 11.88 -41.64
CA PRO A 167 19.41 12.18 -42.28
C PRO A 167 18.90 10.91 -42.97
N ILE A 168 17.72 10.45 -42.57
CA ILE A 168 16.98 9.44 -43.31
C ILE A 168 16.65 10.06 -44.67
N THR A 169 17.35 9.61 -45.70
CA THR A 169 17.00 9.91 -47.09
C THR A 169 15.78 9.07 -47.43
N ASP A 170 14.66 9.76 -47.64
CA ASP A 170 13.44 9.18 -48.18
C ASP A 170 13.65 9.03 -49.70
N ASP A 171 14.29 7.93 -50.10
CA ASP A 171 14.54 7.60 -51.50
C ASP A 171 13.68 6.40 -51.90
N GLY A 172 12.64 6.68 -52.70
CA GLY A 172 11.95 5.68 -53.51
C GLY A 172 10.47 5.45 -53.20
N SER A 173 9.63 6.45 -53.44
CA SER A 173 8.26 6.20 -53.88
C SER A 173 8.26 5.80 -55.37
N GLU A 174 7.34 4.89 -55.71
CA GLU A 174 6.74 4.62 -57.02
C GLU A 174 7.37 3.61 -58.01
N GLU A 175 6.60 2.53 -58.18
CA GLU A 175 6.18 1.89 -59.44
C GLU A 175 7.24 1.38 -60.45
N ASN A 176 7.23 0.06 -60.72
CA ASN A 176 6.77 -0.42 -62.03
C ASN A 176 6.44 -1.93 -62.06
N SER A 177 5.29 -2.19 -62.67
CA SER A 177 4.74 -3.38 -63.34
C SER A 177 5.75 -4.38 -63.95
N GLY A 178 5.41 -5.67 -63.91
CA GLY A 178 6.04 -6.74 -64.69
C GLY A 178 5.76 -8.14 -64.18
#